data_AF-A0A6I5RIM3-F1
#
_entry.id   AF-A0A6I5RIM3-F1
#
_cell.length_a   1.000
_cell.length_b   1.000
_cell.length_c   1.000
_cell.angle_alpha   90.00
_cell.angle_beta   90.00
_cell.angle_gamma   90.00
#
_symmetry.space_group_name_H-M   'P 1'
#
loop_
_entity.id
_entity.type
_entity.pdbx_description
1 polymer ?
#
loop_
_entity_poly.entity_id
_entity_poly.type
_entity_poly.pdbx_seq_one_letter_code
_entity_poly.pdbx_strand_id
1 'polypeptide(L)' 'MSAEKSPSSYYTVLGVMPSASVQDIRRAYRELSKLYHPDTTTLPSAVATEKFQKLNEAYATLSSPDLRASYDIRNG' A
#
# COMPACT_ATOMS: atom_id res chain seq x y z
N MET A 1 -20.02 -0.80 -13.58
CA MET A 1 -18.76 -0.09 -13.25
C MET A 1 -17.77 -1.12 -12.70
N SER A 2 -16.77 -1.50 -13.51
CA SER A 2 -15.80 -2.56 -13.16
C SER A 2 -14.50 -1.90 -12.72
N ALA A 3 -14.26 -1.81 -11.41
CA ALA A 3 -12.91 -1.59 -10.90
C ALA A 3 -12.27 -2.97 -10.76
N GLU A 4 -11.60 -3.41 -11.82
CA GLU A 4 -10.88 -4.69 -11.80
C GLU A 4 -9.83 -4.66 -10.70
N LYS A 5 -9.92 -5.63 -9.78
CA LYS A 5 -8.91 -5.87 -8.76
C LYS A 5 -7.65 -6.38 -9.44
N SER A 6 -6.76 -5.48 -9.83
CA SER A 6 -5.39 -5.83 -10.20
C SER A 6 -4.68 -6.40 -8.95
N PRO A 7 -4.34 -7.70 -8.92
CA PRO A 7 -3.84 -8.37 -7.72
C PRO A 7 -2.44 -7.92 -7.28
N SER A 8 -1.80 -7.01 -8.04
CA SER A 8 -0.41 -6.56 -7.83
C SER A 8 -0.29 -5.04 -7.59
N SER A 9 -1.39 -4.31 -7.40
CA SER A 9 -1.34 -2.86 -7.23
C SER A 9 -0.97 -2.43 -5.80
N TYR A 10 -0.38 -1.23 -5.68
CA TYR A 10 -0.08 -0.59 -4.39
C TYR A 10 -1.28 -0.54 -3.42
N TYR A 11 -2.50 -0.47 -3.96
CA TYR A 11 -3.74 -0.57 -3.20
C TYR A 11 -3.86 -1.90 -2.43
N THR A 12 -3.52 -3.02 -3.08
CA THR A 12 -3.56 -4.36 -2.47
C THR A 12 -2.48 -4.51 -1.40
N VAL A 13 -1.31 -3.88 -1.59
CA VAL A 13 -0.23 -3.84 -0.58
C VAL A 13 -0.67 -3.11 0.69
N LEU A 14 -1.36 -1.98 0.53
CA LEU A 14 -1.92 -1.20 1.63
C LEU A 14 -3.25 -1.79 2.14
N GLY A 15 -3.81 -2.81 1.50
CA GLY A 15 -5.10 -3.39 1.87
C GLY A 15 -6.27 -2.42 1.71
N VAL A 16 -6.14 -1.41 0.85
CA VAL A 16 -7.16 -0.38 0.63
C VAL A 16 -7.79 -0.51 -0.75
N MET A 17 -8.98 0.05 -0.92
CA MET A 17 -9.62 0.11 -2.23
C MET A 17 -8.97 1.19 -3.12
N PRO A 18 -9.00 1.03 -4.45
CA PRO A 18 -8.60 2.09 -5.38
C PRO A 18 -9.51 3.33 -5.33
N SER A 19 -10.65 3.26 -4.64
CA SER A 19 -11.51 4.40 -4.31
C SER A 19 -11.20 5.03 -2.94
N ALA A 20 -10.21 4.51 -2.20
CA ALA A 20 -9.88 4.98 -0.86
C ALA A 20 -9.31 6.40 -0.89
N SER A 21 -9.62 7.17 0.17
CA SER A 21 -9.11 8.52 0.32
C SER A 21 -7.67 8.51 0.85
N VAL A 22 -6.94 9.61 0.68
CA VAL A 22 -5.57 9.77 1.22
C VAL A 22 -5.53 9.54 2.74
N GLN A 23 -6.61 9.89 3.45
CA GLN A 23 -6.75 9.62 4.88
C GLN A 23 -6.80 8.11 5.19
N ASP A 24 -7.55 7.34 4.42
CA ASP A 24 -7.64 5.89 4.57
C ASP A 24 -6.29 5.22 4.26
N ILE A 25 -5.62 5.69 3.20
CA ILE A 25 -4.28 5.24 2.81
C ILE A 25 -3.28 5.47 3.96
N ARG A 26 -3.29 6.67 4.56
CA ARG A 26 -2.47 7.01 5.73
C ARG A 26 -2.78 6.14 6.94
N ARG A 27 -4.06 5.86 7.19
CA ARG A 27 -4.48 5.04 8.32
C ARG A 27 -4.03 3.60 8.13
N ALA A 28 -4.30 3.00 6.98
CA ALA A 28 -3.93 1.63 6.65
C ALA A 28 -2.41 1.44 6.71
N TYR A 29 -1.63 2.39 6.19
CA TYR A 29 -0.17 2.39 6.32
C TYR A 29 0.28 2.29 7.79
N ARG A 30 -0.29 3.12 8.68
CA ARG A 30 0.07 3.12 10.11
C ARG A 30 -0.29 1.81 10.80
N GLU A 31 -1.42 1.19 10.43
CA GLU A 31 -1.86 -0.09 10.98
C GLU A 31 -0.96 -1.23 10.48
N LEU A 32 -0.62 -1.24 9.19
CA LEU A 32 0.24 -2.26 8.58
C LEU A 32 1.71 -2.13 9.01
N SER A 33 2.24 -0.92 9.19
CA SER A 33 3.60 -0.74 9.74
C SER A 33 3.75 -1.36 11.13
N LYS A 34 2.70 -1.32 11.96
CA LYS A 34 2.70 -2.01 13.25
C LYS A 34 2.61 -3.52 13.07
N LEU A 35 1.80 -4.00 12.14
CA LEU A 35 1.62 -5.42 11.85
C LEU A 35 2.88 -6.09 11.29
N TYR A 36 3.63 -5.39 10.45
CA TYR A 36 4.88 -5.86 9.86
C TYR A 36 6.11 -5.52 10.71
N HIS A 37 5.93 -4.99 11.93
CA HIS A 37 7.06 -4.70 12.81
C HIS A 37 7.76 -6.00 13.23
N PRO A 38 9.10 -6.10 13.11
CA PRO A 38 9.86 -7.32 13.37
C PRO A 38 9.65 -7.91 14.78
N ASP A 39 9.30 -7.07 15.77
CA ASP A 39 8.99 -7.52 17.14
C ASP A 39 7.61 -8.16 17.32
N THR A 40 6.64 -7.86 16.46
CA THR A 40 5.26 -8.37 16.62
C THR A 40 4.84 -9.34 15.53
N THR A 41 5.61 -9.39 14.44
CA THR A 41 5.35 -10.28 13.31
C THR A 41 6.08 -11.60 13.49
N THR A 42 5.42 -12.70 13.16
CA THR A 42 6.02 -14.04 13.08
C THR A 42 6.74 -14.29 11.75
N LEU A 43 6.75 -13.30 10.85
CA LEU A 43 7.39 -13.39 9.55
C LEU A 43 8.92 -13.28 9.67
N PRO A 44 9.66 -13.93 8.75
CA PRO A 44 11.11 -13.74 8.67
C PRO A 44 11.46 -12.26 8.46
N SER A 45 12.50 -11.76 9.13
CA SER A 45 12.91 -10.35 9.03
C SER A 45 13.12 -9.86 7.60
N ALA A 46 13.61 -10.74 6.72
CA ALA A 46 13.74 -10.45 5.28
C ALA A 46 12.38 -10.17 4.62
N VAL A 47 11.37 -11.01 4.89
CA VAL A 47 10.02 -10.85 4.35
C VAL A 47 9.32 -9.64 4.95
N ALA A 48 9.46 -9.42 6.26
CA ALA A 48 8.94 -8.23 6.93
C ALA A 48 9.52 -6.95 6.32
N THR A 49 10.83 -6.92 6.09
CA THR A 49 11.53 -5.79 5.45
C THR A 49 11.03 -5.54 4.04
N GLU A 50 10.90 -6.58 3.22
CA GLU A 50 10.41 -6.47 1.84
C GLU A 50 8.95 -5.97 1.81
N LYS A 51 8.09 -6.51 2.68
CA LYS A 51 6.70 -6.06 2.84
C LYS A 51 6.64 -4.60 3.29
N PHE A 52 7.48 -4.20 4.23
CA PHE A 52 7.55 -2.84 4.73
C PHE A 52 8.06 -1.85 3.66
N GLN A 53 9.05 -2.25 2.86
CA GLN A 53 9.51 -1.46 1.71
C GLN A 53 8.39 -1.27 0.68
N LYS A 54 7.69 -2.34 0.30
CA LYS A 54 6.53 -2.27 -0.60
C LYS A 54 5.43 -1.37 -0.03
N LEU A 55 5.19 -1.44 1.28
CA LEU A 55 4.24 -0.59 1.98
C LEU A 55 4.62 0.90 1.89
N ASN A 56 5.90 1.21 2.08
CA ASN A 56 6.44 2.57 1.95
C ASN A 56 6.31 3.11 0.53
N GLU A 57 6.70 2.33 -0.48
CA GLU A 57 6.57 2.72 -1.88
C GLU A 57 5.11 2.98 -2.25
N ALA A 58 4.23 2.04 -1.90
CA ALA A 58 2.80 2.16 -2.13
C ALA A 58 2.24 3.44 -1.48
N TYR A 59 2.62 3.71 -0.23
CA TYR A 59 2.21 4.92 0.47
C TYR A 59 2.78 6.20 -0.16
N ALA A 60 4.05 6.21 -0.56
CA ALA A 60 4.67 7.38 -1.18
C ALA A 60 3.96 7.76 -2.49
N THR A 61 3.60 6.77 -3.31
CA THR A 61 2.86 7.00 -4.54
C THR A 61 1.40 7.36 -4.29
N LEU A 62 0.69 6.61 -3.44
CA LEU A 62 -0.75 6.75 -3.25
C LEU A 62 -1.15 7.92 -2.33
N SER A 63 -0.26 8.37 -1.44
CA SER A 63 -0.56 9.48 -0.53
C SER A 63 -0.56 10.84 -1.21
N SER A 64 0.12 10.97 -2.35
CA SER A 64 0.08 12.18 -3.18
C SER A 64 -0.92 11.97 -4.32
N PRO A 65 -1.94 12.82 -4.46
CA PRO A 65 -2.91 12.71 -5.55
C PRO A 65 -2.25 12.81 -6.93
N ASP A 66 -1.20 13.63 -7.09
CA ASP A 66 -0.47 13.77 -8.36
C ASP A 66 0.30 12.50 -8.74
N LEU A 67 1.01 11.91 -7.77
CA LEU A 67 1.75 10.66 -7.99
C LEU A 67 0.80 9.48 -8.20
N ARG A 68 -0.31 9.45 -7.47
CA ARG A 68 -1.38 8.47 -7.62
C ARG A 68 -2.00 8.55 -9.01
N ALA A 69 -2.37 9.74 -9.48
CA ALA A 69 -2.89 9.91 -10.83
C ALA A 69 -1.88 9.45 -11.88
N SER A 70 -0.61 9.80 -11.71
CA SER A 70 0.47 9.36 -12.62
C SER A 70 0.65 7.84 -12.62
N TYR A 71 0.54 7.21 -11.44
CA TYR A 71 0.59 5.76 -11.29
C TYR A 71 -0.64 5.08 -11.91
N ASP A 72 -1.83 5.60 -11.66
CA ASP A 72 -3.08 5.07 -12.20
C ASP A 72 -3.12 5.19 -13.74
N ILE A 73 -2.57 6.27 -14.32
CA ILE A 73 -2.42 6.41 -15.79
C ILE A 73 -1.41 5.41 -16.35
N ARG A 74 -0.31 5.15 -15.63
CA ARG A 74 0.78 4.28 -16.10
C ARG A 74 0.49 2.79 -15.92
N ASN A 75 -0.39 2.44 -14.98
CA ASN A 75 -0.72 1.04 -14.62
C ASN A 75 -2.21 0.70 -14.85
N GLY A 76 -2.96 1.59 -15.50
CA GLY A 76 -4.36 1.42 -15.91
C GLY A 76 -4.52 1.06 -17.37
#